data_AF-A0A7Z9FUL9-F1
#
_entry.id   AF-A0A7Z9FUL9-F1
#
_cell.length_a   1.000
_cell.length_b   1.000
_cell.length_c   1.000
_cell.angle_alpha   90.00
_cell.angle_beta   90.00
_cell.angle_gamma   90.00
#
_symmetry.space_group_name_H-M   'P 1'
#
loop_
_entity.id
_entity.type
_entity.pdbx_description
1 polymer ?
#
loop_
_entity_poly.entity_id
_entity_poly.type
_entity_poly.pdbx_seq_one_letter_code
_entity_poly.pdbx_strand_id
1 'polypeptide(L)'
;MLKSPKYTNLYVQKKAYFKAVEIYKLLLEGDPQNTTYWNSLGYAHIKMENFEQARQNFQTAVQIEPDNPSFHLNLSKTYHALGHKQKRSPNTKFTSSFPPNSSIENFTSFA
;
A
#
# COMPACT_ATOMS: atom_id res chain seq x y z
N MET A 1 24.98 -10.82 -25.23
CA MET A 1 23.74 -10.80 -24.40
C MET A 1 24.06 -11.34 -23.00
N LEU A 2 24.57 -10.51 -22.10
CA LEU A 2 24.82 -10.92 -20.71
C LEU A 2 23.76 -10.25 -19.83
N LYS A 3 22.66 -10.96 -19.54
CA LYS A 3 21.77 -10.57 -18.43
C LYS A 3 22.61 -10.71 -17.15
N SER A 4 23.01 -9.58 -16.58
CA SER A 4 23.87 -9.55 -15.39
C SER A 4 23.22 -10.35 -14.25
N PRO A 5 23.98 -11.07 -13.39
CA PRO A 5 23.44 -11.92 -12.32
C PRO A 5 22.41 -11.21 -11.42
N LYS A 6 22.58 -9.89 -11.25
CA LYS A 6 21.67 -9.01 -10.51
C LYS A 6 20.25 -8.97 -11.08
N TYR A 7 20.10 -8.91 -12.41
CA TYR A 7 18.80 -8.91 -13.07
C TYR A 7 18.11 -10.27 -13.01
N THR A 8 18.89 -11.34 -13.19
CA THR A 8 18.38 -12.72 -13.05
C THR A 8 17.86 -12.96 -11.63
N ASN A 9 18.61 -12.55 -10.60
CA ASN A 9 18.20 -12.73 -9.22
C ASN A 9 16.94 -11.89 -8.88
N LEU A 10 16.87 -10.64 -9.33
CA LEU A 10 15.68 -9.80 -9.14
C LEU A 10 14.44 -10.40 -9.79
N TYR A 11 14.56 -10.90 -11.02
CA TYR A 11 13.46 -11.52 -11.75
C TYR A 11 12.98 -12.81 -11.06
N VAL A 12 13.92 -13.66 -10.63
CA VAL A 12 13.61 -14.89 -9.87
C VAL A 12 12.92 -14.55 -8.55
N GLN A 13 13.40 -13.53 -7.84
CA GLN A 13 12.78 -13.07 -6.59
C GLN A 13 11.35 -12.55 -6.82
N LYS A 14 11.12 -11.66 -7.80
CA LYS A 14 9.76 -11.18 -8.10
C LYS A 14 8.82 -12.33 -8.50
N LYS A 15 9.31 -13.31 -9.25
CA LYS A 15 8.53 -14.52 -9.59
C LYS A 15 8.21 -15.37 -8.36
N ALA A 16 9.13 -15.49 -7.41
CA ALA A 16 8.90 -16.20 -6.16
C ALA A 16 7.85 -15.49 -5.29
N TYR A 17 7.91 -14.17 -5.19
CA TYR A 17 6.91 -13.39 -4.43
C TYR A 17 5.52 -13.46 -5.06
N PHE A 18 5.41 -13.48 -6.39
CA PHE A 18 4.13 -13.68 -7.07
C PHE A 18 3.49 -15.02 -6.67
N LYS A 19 4.26 -16.11 -6.69
CA LYS A 19 3.76 -17.42 -6.24
C LYS A 19 3.39 -17.42 -4.76
N ALA A 20 4.17 -16.74 -3.91
CA ALA A 20 3.88 -16.64 -2.50
C ALA A 20 2.55 -15.92 -2.24
N VAL A 21 2.25 -14.85 -2.99
CA VAL A 21 0.95 -14.15 -2.92
C VAL A 21 -0.22 -15.10 -3.18
N GLU A 22 -0.14 -15.91 -4.24
CA GLU A 22 -1.20 -16.86 -4.59
C GLU A 22 -1.39 -17.92 -3.50
N ILE A 23 -0.30 -18.44 -2.94
CA ILE A 23 -0.34 -19.43 -1.86
C ILE A 23 -0.98 -18.82 -0.60
N TYR A 24 -0.56 -17.61 -0.19
CA TYR A 24 -1.11 -16.99 1.01
C TYR A 24 -2.58 -16.63 0.87
N LYS A 25 -3.04 -16.20 -0.30
CA LYS A 25 -4.47 -16.00 -0.56
C LYS A 25 -5.26 -17.28 -0.36
N LEU A 26 -4.77 -18.39 -0.90
CA LEU A 26 -5.43 -19.70 -0.75
C LEU A 26 -5.42 -20.20 0.70
N LEU A 27 -4.34 -19.95 1.44
CA LEU A 27 -4.29 -20.24 2.89
C LEU A 27 -5.31 -19.40 3.68
N LEU A 28 -5.49 -18.13 3.30
CA LEU A 28 -6.46 -17.22 3.91
C LEU A 28 -7.91 -17.57 3.57
N GLU A 29 -8.18 -18.26 2.47
CA GLU A 29 -9.51 -18.83 2.20
C GLU A 29 -9.86 -19.92 3.24
N GLY A 30 -8.87 -20.67 3.73
CA GLY A 30 -9.05 -21.69 4.76
C GLY A 30 -9.01 -21.16 6.20
N ASP A 31 -8.19 -20.14 6.45
CA ASP A 31 -8.03 -19.52 7.77
C ASP A 31 -7.90 -17.98 7.65
N PRO A 32 -9.03 -17.26 7.49
CA PRO A 32 -9.04 -15.83 7.27
C PRO A 32 -8.65 -15.01 8.51
N GLN A 33 -8.57 -15.62 9.69
CA GLN A 33 -8.16 -14.94 10.92
C GLN A 33 -6.67 -15.07 11.20
N ASN A 34 -5.93 -15.79 10.36
CA ASN A 34 -4.50 -15.97 10.54
C ASN A 34 -3.70 -14.70 10.23
N THR A 35 -3.35 -13.95 11.28
CA THR A 35 -2.57 -12.72 11.18
C THR A 35 -1.17 -12.93 10.58
N THR A 36 -0.59 -14.12 10.78
CA THR A 36 0.71 -14.46 10.19
C THR A 36 0.64 -14.54 8.67
N TYR A 37 -0.45 -15.08 8.11
CA TYR A 37 -0.66 -15.11 6.67
C TYR A 37 -0.93 -13.72 6.09
N TRP A 38 -1.74 -12.89 6.75
CA TRP A 38 -1.95 -11.49 6.35
C TRP A 38 -0.65 -10.69 6.34
N ASN A 39 0.18 -10.85 7.38
CA ASN A 39 1.48 -10.20 7.47
C ASN A 39 2.45 -10.68 6.38
N SER A 40 2.50 -11.99 6.12
CA SER A 40 3.36 -12.57 5.08
C SER A 40 2.93 -12.15 3.68
N LEU A 41 1.61 -12.10 3.43
CA LEU A 41 1.03 -11.60 2.18
C LEU A 41 1.37 -10.12 1.99
N GLY A 42 1.21 -9.29 3.03
CA GLY A 42 1.63 -7.88 3.02
C GLY A 42 3.11 -7.71 2.67
N TYR A 43 3.99 -8.51 3.27
CA TYR A 43 5.42 -8.47 2.98
C TYR A 43 5.75 -8.89 1.53
N ALA A 44 5.09 -9.91 1.00
CA ALA A 44 5.24 -10.30 -0.39
C ALA A 44 4.84 -9.16 -1.34
N HIS A 45 3.75 -8.45 -1.03
CA HIS A 45 3.34 -7.25 -1.78
C HIS A 45 4.37 -6.11 -1.69
N ILE A 46 5.02 -5.88 -0.53
CA ILE A 46 6.13 -4.91 -0.41
C ILE A 46 7.27 -5.26 -1.37
N LYS A 47 7.67 -6.53 -1.44
CA LYS A 47 8.76 -6.98 -2.32
C LYS A 47 8.42 -6.86 -3.81
N MET A 48 7.13 -6.85 -4.12
CA MET A 48 6.63 -6.59 -5.47
C MET A 48 6.41 -5.11 -5.77
N GLU A 49 6.61 -4.21 -4.79
CA GLU A 49 6.33 -2.75 -4.85
C GLU A 49 4.83 -2.42 -4.99
N ASN A 50 3.99 -3.38 -4.59
CA ASN A 50 2.54 -3.28 -4.52
C ASN A 50 2.11 -2.73 -3.16
N PHE A 51 2.53 -1.50 -2.86
CA PHE A 51 2.41 -0.90 -1.53
C PHE A 51 0.96 -0.69 -1.06
N GLU A 52 0.01 -0.48 -1.98
CA GLU A 52 -1.41 -0.33 -1.61
C GLU A 52 -2.01 -1.63 -1.11
N GLN A 53 -1.74 -2.74 -1.81
CA GLN A 53 -2.17 -4.07 -1.37
C GLN A 53 -1.46 -4.47 -0.07
N ALA A 54 -0.17 -4.15 0.07
CA ALA A 54 0.55 -4.37 1.32
C ALA A 54 -0.11 -3.64 2.50
N ARG A 55 -0.50 -2.36 2.30
CA ARG A 55 -1.21 -1.56 3.31
C ARG A 55 -2.50 -2.25 3.75
N GLN A 56 -3.33 -2.68 2.80
CA GLN A 56 -4.60 -3.36 3.10
C GLN A 56 -4.36 -4.62 3.93
N ASN A 57 -3.42 -5.48 3.55
CA ASN A 57 -3.13 -6.72 4.27
C ASN A 57 -2.62 -6.45 5.70
N PHE A 58 -1.72 -5.48 5.88
CA PHE A 58 -1.25 -5.11 7.22
C PHE A 58 -2.35 -4.45 8.06
N GLN A 59 -3.26 -3.68 7.47
CA GLN A 59 -4.43 -3.15 8.17
C GLN A 59 -5.33 -4.27 8.68
N THR A 60 -5.59 -5.31 7.87
CA THR A 60 -6.34 -6.48 8.32
C THR A 60 -5.63 -7.18 9.49
N ALA A 61 -4.31 -7.37 9.42
CA ALA A 61 -3.54 -7.94 10.52
C ALA A 61 -3.65 -7.12 11.81
N VAL A 62 -3.57 -5.78 11.73
CA VAL A 62 -3.77 -4.87 12.87
C VAL A 62 -5.21 -4.90 13.39
N GLN A 63 -6.20 -5.08 12.52
CA GLN A 63 -7.61 -5.19 12.96
C GLN A 63 -7.87 -6.46 13.76
N ILE A 64 -7.20 -7.57 13.41
CA ILE A 64 -7.35 -8.85 14.12
C ILE A 64 -6.51 -8.86 15.40
N GLU A 65 -5.25 -8.42 15.34
CA GLU A 65 -4.33 -8.31 16.49
C GLU A 65 -3.85 -6.86 16.65
N PRO A 66 -4.65 -6.00 17.31
CA PRO A 66 -4.33 -4.58 17.47
C PRO A 66 -3.11 -4.32 18.36
N ASP A 67 -2.76 -5.25 19.25
CA ASP A 67 -1.67 -5.06 20.20
C ASP A 67 -0.31 -5.54 19.68
N ASN A 68 -0.26 -6.08 18.45
CA ASN A 68 0.98 -6.61 17.89
C ASN A 68 1.86 -5.49 17.29
N PRO A 69 2.98 -5.10 17.93
CA PRO A 69 3.80 -3.98 17.49
C PRO A 69 4.45 -4.20 16.13
N SER A 70 4.64 -5.46 15.73
CA SER A 70 5.25 -5.81 14.44
C SER A 70 4.36 -5.38 13.27
N PHE A 71 3.03 -5.49 13.43
CA PHE A 71 2.08 -5.13 12.37
C PHE A 71 1.98 -3.61 12.22
N HIS A 72 1.98 -2.88 13.34
CA HIS A 72 2.07 -1.41 13.32
C HIS A 72 3.36 -0.93 12.65
N LEU A 73 4.49 -1.57 12.95
CA LEU A 73 5.78 -1.25 12.33
C LEU A 73 5.74 -1.49 10.81
N ASN A 74 5.18 -2.62 10.37
CA ASN A 74 5.07 -2.95 8.95
C ASN A 74 4.10 -2.02 8.22
N LEU A 75 2.99 -1.67 8.84
CA LEU A 75 2.03 -0.71 8.31
C LEU A 75 2.65 0.70 8.19
N SER A 76 3.35 1.17 9.23
CA SER A 76 4.08 2.45 9.22
C SER A 76 5.12 2.51 8.09
N LYS A 77 5.97 1.49 7.96
CA LYS A 77 6.94 1.38 6.86
C LYS A 77 6.26 1.44 5.50
N THR A 78 5.08 0.83 5.38
CA THR A 78 4.29 0.83 4.14
C THR A 78 3.76 2.23 3.81
N TYR A 79 3.25 2.97 4.80
CA TYR A 79 2.83 4.36 4.62
C TYR A 79 3.97 5.27 4.18
N HIS A 80 5.16 5.11 4.78
CA HIS A 80 6.35 5.84 4.32
C HIS A 80 6.66 5.53 2.84
N ALA A 81 6.63 4.27 2.43
CA ALA A 81 6.84 3.88 1.04
C ALA A 81 5.79 4.47 0.08
N LEU A 82 4.51 4.52 0.47
CA LEU A 82 3.44 5.15 -0.30
C LEU A 82 3.66 6.66 -0.46
N GLY A 83 4.01 7.36 0.63
CA GLY A 83 4.30 8.79 0.58
C GLY A 83 5.48 9.13 -0.35
N HIS A 84 6.53 8.30 -0.35
CA HIS A 84 7.66 8.47 -1.27
C HIS A 84 7.28 8.19 -2.74
N LYS A 85 6.34 7.28 -3.01
CA LYS A 85 5.86 6.99 -4.37
C LYS A 85 5.03 8.15 -4.93
N GLN A 86 4.15 8.73 -4.12
CA GLN A 86 3.33 9.88 -4.54
C GLN A 86 4.19 11.12 -4.87
N LYS A 87 5.27 11.35 -4.12
CA LYS A 87 6.23 12.43 -4.41
C LYS A 87 7.02 12.22 -5.71
N ARG A 88 7.12 10.97 -6.20
CA ARG A 88 7.83 10.60 -7.44
C ARG A 88 6.94 10.60 -8.69
N SER A 89 5.61 10.57 -8.55
CA SER A 89 4.73 10.80 -9.70
C SER A 89 4.64 12.31 -9.98
N PRO A 90 5.04 12.80 -11.16
CA PRO A 90 5.09 14.24 -11.46
C PRO A 90 3.69 14.89 -11.63
N ASN A 91 2.62 14.24 -11.18
CA ASN A 91 1.26 14.68 -11.48
C ASN A 91 0.29 14.41 -10.33
N THR A 92 0.60 14.87 -9.13
CA THR A 92 -0.43 15.14 -8.12
C THR A 92 -0.98 16.54 -8.38
N LYS A 93 -1.93 16.63 -9.32
CA LYS A 93 -2.86 17.76 -9.31
C LYS A 93 -3.58 17.72 -7.97
N PHE A 94 -3.28 18.71 -7.14
CA PHE A 94 -3.94 18.98 -5.88
C PHE A 94 -5.40 19.34 -6.20
N THR A 95 -6.28 18.35 -6.30
CA THR A 95 -7.71 18.60 -6.14
C THR A 95 -8.03 18.29 -4.68
N SER A 96 -7.55 19.15 -3.79
CA SER A 96 -8.20 19.30 -2.50
C SER A 96 -9.65 19.69 -2.81
N SER A 97 -10.56 18.75 -2.64
CA SER A 97 -12.00 19.02 -2.65
C SER A 97 -12.35 19.80 -1.38
N PHE A 98 -11.90 21.05 -1.32
CA PHE A 98 -12.62 22.07 -0.59
C PHE A 98 -13.66 22.60 -1.56
N PRO A 99 -14.97 22.35 -1.38
CA PRO A 99 -15.95 23.17 -2.06
C PRO A 99 -15.72 24.62 -1.61
N PRO A 100 -15.58 25.59 -2.53
CA PRO A 100 -15.58 26.99 -2.15
C PRO A 100 -16.99 27.27 -1.62
N ASN A 101 -17.16 27.28 -0.31
CA ASN A 101 -18.35 27.87 0.28
C ASN A 101 -18.19 29.39 0.19
N SER A 102 -18.31 29.90 -1.04
CA SER A 102 -18.50 31.32 -1.32
C SER A 102 -19.95 31.64 -1.02
N SER A 103 -20.23 31.96 0.22
CA SER A 103 -21.50 32.55 0.65
C SER A 103 -21.19 33.40 1.87
N ILE A 104 -20.82 34.66 1.62
CA ILE A 104 -20.78 35.85 2.48
C ILE A 104 -20.11 36.92 1.58
N GLU A 105 -20.92 37.68 0.83
CA GLU A 105 -21.06 39.15 0.95
C GLU A 105 -20.38 39.85 -0.25
N ASN A 106 -20.80 40.97 -0.81
CA ASN A 106 -21.94 41.86 -0.64
C ASN A 106 -21.95 42.79 -1.89
N PHE A 107 -23.15 43.22 -2.28
CA PHE A 107 -23.50 44.44 -3.03
C PHE A 107 -22.41 45.29 -3.70
N THR A 108 -22.48 45.40 -5.04
CA THR A 108 -22.45 46.69 -5.76
C THR A 108 -22.95 46.50 -7.21
N SER A 109 -24.18 46.93 -7.49
CA SER A 109 -24.56 47.36 -8.85
C SER A 109 -25.51 48.53 -8.74
N PHE A 110 -25.08 49.63 -9.36
CA PHE A 110 -25.75 50.91 -9.49
C PHE A 110 -27.17 50.77 -10.06
N ALA A 111 -28.10 51.46 -9.43
CA ALA A 111 -29.19 52.22 -10.04
C ALA A 111 -29.54 53.38 -9.10
#